data_AF-A0A7K2Y507-F1
#
_entry.id   AF-A0A7K2Y507-F1
#
_cell.length_a   1.000
_cell.length_b   1.000
_cell.length_c   1.000
_cell.angle_alpha   90.00
_cell.angle_beta   90.00
_cell.angle_gamma   90.00
#
_symmetry.space_group_name_H-M   'P 1'
#
loop_
_entity.id
_entity.type
_entity.pdbx_description
1 polymer ?
#
loop_
_entity_poly.entity_id
_entity_poly.type
_entity_poly.pdbx_seq_one_letter_code
_entity_poly.pdbx_strand_id
1 'polypeptide(L)'
;MVTRGASKPVLGVAVAVGVAVGAAVLWSVVGDPDDPDGPRGTADCAEVLAFARMAPPADFRDGRCDRSATADGRATVLGTFRMEHADVEAWVASFPKTPERVACPGPHPENYDPESEGCFTLAHDAPQPGRAAGLRLRITPEVGTTAKVRFDAS
;
A
#
# COMPACT_ATOMS: atom_id res chain seq x y z
N MET A 1 29.76 -5.75 57.25
CA MET A 1 30.86 -6.73 57.16
C MET A 1 30.26 -8.02 56.62
N VAL A 2 30.90 -8.59 55.59
CA VAL A 2 30.61 -9.87 54.88
C VAL A 2 29.46 -9.86 53.85
N THR A 3 29.92 -9.83 52.61
CA THR A 3 29.30 -10.11 51.32
C THR A 3 29.18 -11.63 51.05
N ARG A 4 28.11 -12.05 50.38
CA ARG A 4 28.03 -13.22 49.46
C ARG A 4 27.02 -12.82 48.38
N GLY A 5 27.27 -12.87 47.08
CA GLY A 5 28.13 -13.77 46.32
C GLY A 5 27.25 -14.34 45.21
N ALA A 6 27.52 -13.94 43.97
CA ALA A 6 26.71 -14.14 42.78
C ALA A 6 26.43 -15.61 42.41
N SER A 7 25.31 -15.85 41.70
CA SER A 7 25.22 -16.87 40.64
C SER A 7 24.07 -16.52 39.69
N LYS A 8 24.43 -16.09 38.48
CA LYS A 8 23.55 -15.94 37.32
C LYS A 8 23.17 -17.33 36.80
N PRO A 9 21.90 -17.61 36.46
CA PRO A 9 21.62 -18.61 35.44
C PRO A 9 21.73 -17.95 34.06
N VAL A 10 22.80 -18.27 33.33
CA VAL A 10 22.87 -18.15 31.86
C VAL A 10 22.56 -19.53 31.30
N LEU A 11 21.37 -19.71 30.71
CA LEU A 11 20.99 -20.83 29.84
C LEU A 11 19.48 -20.63 29.52
N GLY A 12 18.98 -20.54 28.30
CA GLY A 12 19.58 -20.68 26.99
C GLY A 12 18.60 -20.16 25.93
N VAL A 13 19.12 -19.94 24.74
CA VAL A 13 18.40 -19.52 23.54
C VAL A 13 17.23 -20.48 23.24
N ALA A 14 16.01 -19.96 23.21
CA ALA A 14 14.87 -20.61 22.58
C ALA A 14 14.46 -19.78 21.35
N VAL A 15 15.05 -20.12 20.21
CA VAL A 15 14.55 -19.73 18.89
C VAL A 15 13.21 -20.46 18.70
N ALA A 16 12.10 -19.74 18.79
CA ALA A 16 10.81 -20.24 18.36
C ALA A 16 10.54 -19.72 16.94
N VAL A 17 10.97 -20.50 15.94
CA VAL A 17 10.37 -20.46 14.61
C VAL A 17 8.97 -21.08 14.74
N GLY A 18 7.94 -20.30 14.45
CA GLY A 18 6.55 -20.74 14.50
C GLY A 18 5.73 -20.06 13.41
N VAL A 19 5.54 -20.77 12.31
CA VAL A 19 4.77 -20.38 11.12
C VAL A 19 3.26 -20.48 11.41
N ALA A 20 2.55 -19.39 11.07
CA ALA A 20 1.16 -19.23 10.63
C ALA A 20 0.00 -19.93 11.37
N VAL A 21 -0.98 -19.15 11.86
CA VAL A 21 -2.44 -19.36 11.63
C VAL A 21 -3.16 -17.99 11.72
N GLY A 22 -4.05 -17.73 10.77
CA GLY A 22 -4.65 -16.43 10.48
C GLY A 22 -5.42 -15.76 11.62
N ALA A 23 -5.12 -14.48 11.82
CA ALA A 23 -6.06 -13.56 12.44
C ALA A 23 -7.07 -13.13 11.36
N ALA A 24 -8.21 -13.83 11.31
CA ALA A 24 -9.42 -13.27 10.73
C ALA A 24 -9.86 -12.12 11.65
N VAL A 25 -9.33 -10.92 11.40
CA VAL A 25 -9.77 -9.71 12.07
C VAL A 25 -11.19 -9.43 11.59
N LEU A 26 -12.16 -9.62 12.47
CA LEU A 26 -13.55 -9.24 12.28
C LEU A 26 -13.61 -7.72 12.29
N TRP A 27 -13.58 -7.09 11.11
CA TRP A 27 -13.61 -5.63 10.97
C TRP A 27 -15.04 -5.09 11.05
N SER A 28 -15.20 -4.00 11.79
CA SER A 28 -16.47 -3.29 11.96
C SER A 28 -16.89 -2.63 10.64
N VAL A 29 -17.78 -3.30 9.92
CA VAL A 29 -18.45 -2.78 8.72
C VAL A 29 -19.48 -1.74 9.15
N VAL A 30 -19.15 -0.46 9.00
CA VAL A 30 -20.17 0.61 8.95
C VAL A 30 -20.35 0.93 7.47
N GLY A 31 -21.19 0.16 6.79
CA GLY A 31 -21.54 0.35 5.40
C GLY A 31 -23.02 0.06 5.20
N ASP A 32 -23.69 0.91 4.44
CA ASP A 32 -25.08 0.74 4.03
C ASP A 32 -25.20 -0.54 3.16
N PRO A 33 -26.09 -1.49 3.50
CA PRO A 33 -26.21 -2.76 2.78
C PRO A 33 -26.73 -2.61 1.33
N ASP A 34 -27.21 -1.44 0.93
CA ASP A 34 -27.72 -1.15 -0.42
C ASP A 34 -26.68 -0.40 -1.30
N ASP A 35 -25.43 -0.21 -0.87
CA ASP A 35 -24.39 0.39 -1.73
C ASP A 35 -23.93 -0.62 -2.82
N PRO A 36 -24.14 -0.32 -4.13
CA PRO A 36 -23.78 -1.23 -5.22
C PRO A 36 -22.26 -1.45 -5.34
N ASP A 37 -21.45 -0.61 -4.70
CA ASP A 37 -19.98 -0.74 -4.64
C ASP A 37 -19.50 -1.49 -3.38
N GLY A 38 -20.44 -2.00 -2.57
CA GLY A 38 -20.24 -2.71 -1.32
C GLY A 38 -19.63 -1.86 -0.19
N PRO A 39 -19.36 -2.46 0.99
CA PRO A 39 -18.93 -1.70 2.15
C PRO A 39 -17.59 -1.02 1.90
N ARG A 40 -17.60 0.32 1.91
CA ARG A 40 -16.40 1.15 1.89
C ARG A 40 -15.94 1.40 3.32
N GLY A 41 -14.70 1.04 3.62
CA GLY A 41 -14.09 1.29 4.93
C GLY A 41 -12.73 1.96 4.78
N THR A 42 -12.43 2.90 5.67
CA THR A 42 -11.07 3.39 5.87
C THR A 42 -10.18 2.22 6.30
N ALA A 43 -9.00 2.10 5.69
CA ALA A 43 -8.08 0.99 5.89
C ALA A 43 -6.65 1.50 6.13
N ASP A 44 -5.82 0.65 6.75
CA ASP A 44 -4.40 0.95 6.92
C ASP A 44 -3.69 0.92 5.55
N CYS A 45 -2.88 1.96 5.28
CA CYS A 45 -2.21 2.07 3.98
C CYS A 45 -1.16 0.98 3.75
N ALA A 46 -0.53 0.43 4.80
CA ALA A 46 0.40 -0.69 4.64
C ALA A 46 -0.36 -1.98 4.27
N GLU A 47 -1.53 -2.24 4.86
CA GLU A 47 -2.39 -3.37 4.47
C GLU A 47 -2.83 -3.25 3.01
N VAL A 48 -3.29 -2.06 2.62
CA VAL A 48 -3.76 -1.77 1.27
C VAL A 48 -2.63 -1.90 0.23
N LEU A 49 -1.45 -1.38 0.52
CA LEU A 49 -0.29 -1.52 -0.36
C LEU A 49 0.18 -2.97 -0.45
N ALA A 50 0.13 -3.71 0.66
CA ALA A 50 0.41 -5.14 0.64
C ALA A 50 -0.61 -5.90 -0.24
N PHE A 51 -1.90 -5.59 -0.17
CA PHE A 51 -2.91 -6.15 -1.09
C PHE A 51 -2.54 -5.87 -2.55
N ALA A 52 -2.09 -4.65 -2.85
CA ALA A 52 -1.61 -4.23 -4.16
C ALA A 52 -0.21 -4.76 -4.53
N ARG A 53 0.38 -5.63 -3.71
CA ARG A 53 1.73 -6.21 -3.88
C ARG A 53 2.85 -5.17 -3.95
N MET A 54 2.67 -4.04 -3.26
CA MET A 54 3.64 -2.96 -3.13
C MET A 54 4.15 -2.87 -1.69
N ALA A 55 5.42 -2.47 -1.55
CA ALA A 55 5.93 -2.02 -0.27
C ALA A 55 5.50 -0.55 -0.03
N PRO A 56 5.20 -0.16 1.22
CA PRO A 56 5.10 1.25 1.57
C PRO A 56 6.44 1.95 1.30
N PRO A 57 6.44 3.20 0.79
CA PRO A 57 7.63 4.03 0.79
C PRO A 57 8.13 4.21 2.24
N ALA A 58 9.43 4.40 2.43
CA ALA A 58 10.01 4.53 3.78
C ALA A 58 9.39 5.69 4.58
N ASP A 59 9.19 6.84 3.92
CA ASP A 59 8.76 8.09 4.57
C ASP A 59 7.53 8.73 3.89
N PHE A 60 6.43 7.96 3.82
CA PHE A 60 5.15 8.50 3.35
C PHE A 60 4.37 9.21 4.46
N ARG A 61 3.57 10.20 4.07
CA ARG A 61 2.74 11.02 4.96
C ARG A 61 1.39 11.32 4.31
N ASP A 62 0.47 11.86 5.10
CA ASP A 62 -0.89 12.20 4.68
C ASP A 62 -1.63 11.03 4.01
N GLY A 63 -1.34 9.81 4.47
CA GLY A 63 -1.93 8.59 3.95
C GLY A 63 -3.43 8.55 4.20
N ARG A 64 -4.20 8.33 3.14
CA ARG A 64 -5.63 7.99 3.18
C ARG A 64 -5.85 6.81 2.27
N CYS A 65 -6.25 5.68 2.85
CA CYS A 65 -6.49 4.45 2.13
C CYS A 65 -7.87 3.90 2.47
N ASP A 66 -8.56 3.45 1.43
CA ASP A 66 -9.91 2.92 1.50
C ASP A 66 -9.93 1.56 0.82
N ARG A 67 -10.76 0.67 1.35
CA ARG A 67 -11.02 -0.64 0.76
C ARG A 67 -12.52 -0.77 0.51
N SER A 68 -12.86 -1.31 -0.64
CA SER A 68 -14.22 -1.70 -1.00
C SER A 68 -14.21 -3.12 -1.56
N ALA A 69 -15.38 -3.74 -1.59
CA ALA A 69 -15.58 -5.04 -2.21
C ALA A 69 -16.85 -4.98 -3.06
N THR A 70 -16.74 -5.33 -4.32
CA THR A 70 -17.91 -5.41 -5.21
C THR A 70 -18.83 -6.56 -4.78
N ALA A 71 -20.08 -6.54 -5.24
CA ALA A 71 -21.08 -7.56 -4.90
C ALA A 71 -20.68 -9.00 -5.31
N ASP A 72 -19.80 -9.16 -6.31
CA ASP A 72 -19.23 -10.44 -6.72
C ASP A 72 -17.97 -10.84 -5.92
N GLY A 73 -17.64 -10.11 -4.86
CA GLY A 73 -16.56 -10.40 -3.92
C GLY A 73 -15.17 -9.96 -4.38
N ARG A 74 -15.05 -9.21 -5.48
CA ARG A 74 -13.76 -8.64 -5.87
C ARG A 74 -13.43 -7.44 -4.98
N ALA A 75 -12.24 -7.46 -4.38
CA ALA A 75 -11.77 -6.37 -3.56
C ALA A 75 -11.09 -5.31 -4.43
N THR A 76 -11.42 -4.05 -4.19
CA THR A 76 -10.72 -2.90 -4.75
C THR A 76 -10.16 -2.07 -3.60
N VAL A 77 -8.98 -1.51 -3.79
CA VAL A 77 -8.40 -0.57 -2.84
C VAL A 77 -8.03 0.72 -3.55
N LEU A 78 -8.25 1.82 -2.86
CA LEU A 78 -7.83 3.14 -3.27
C LEU A 78 -6.90 3.68 -2.20
N GLY A 79 -5.83 4.35 -2.61
CA GLY A 79 -5.02 5.09 -1.66
C GLY A 79 -4.44 6.37 -2.22
N THR A 80 -4.13 7.27 -1.31
CA THR A 80 -3.39 8.50 -1.59
C THR A 80 -2.43 8.76 -0.45
N PHE A 81 -1.20 9.15 -0.78
CA PHE A 81 -0.21 9.60 0.18
C PHE A 81 0.74 10.58 -0.49
N ARG A 82 1.62 11.21 0.30
CA ARG A 82 2.73 12.01 -0.18
C ARG A 82 4.06 11.35 0.17
N MET A 83 5.04 11.53 -0.70
CA MET A 83 6.43 11.13 -0.49
C MET A 83 7.38 12.18 -1.06
N GLU A 84 8.68 12.10 -0.76
CA GLU A 84 9.67 12.97 -1.41
C GLU A 84 9.78 12.62 -2.90
N HIS A 85 9.93 13.64 -3.74
CA HIS A 85 10.08 13.48 -5.18
C HIS A 85 11.34 12.66 -5.51
N ALA A 86 12.42 12.86 -4.74
CA ALA A 86 13.67 12.11 -4.90
C ALA A 86 13.53 10.61 -4.65
N ASP A 87 12.53 10.19 -3.86
CA ASP A 87 12.34 8.78 -3.47
C ASP A 87 11.43 8.02 -4.45
N VAL A 88 10.73 8.74 -5.34
CA VAL A 88 9.73 8.15 -6.24
C VAL A 88 10.36 7.06 -7.11
N GLU A 89 11.52 7.34 -7.71
CA GLU A 89 12.19 6.40 -8.60
C GLU A 89 12.58 5.12 -7.86
N ALA A 90 13.19 5.26 -6.68
CA ALA A 90 13.60 4.13 -5.85
C ALA A 90 12.40 3.30 -5.39
N TRP A 91 11.29 3.95 -5.03
CA TRP A 91 10.05 3.26 -4.66
C TRP A 91 9.44 2.49 -5.84
N VAL A 92 9.34 3.10 -7.02
CA VAL A 92 8.84 2.42 -8.23
C VAL A 92 9.75 1.25 -8.63
N ALA A 93 11.06 1.39 -8.47
CA ALA A 93 12.03 0.32 -8.72
C ALA A 93 11.92 -0.86 -7.73
N SER A 94 11.28 -0.66 -6.57
CA SER A 94 11.04 -1.72 -5.59
C SER A 94 9.90 -2.68 -5.98
N PHE A 95 9.13 -2.34 -7.02
CA PHE A 95 8.00 -3.17 -7.43
C PHE A 95 8.45 -4.50 -8.02
N PRO A 96 7.63 -5.56 -7.90
CA PRO A 96 7.97 -6.88 -8.43
C PRO A 96 8.14 -6.88 -9.96
N LYS A 97 7.58 -5.88 -10.65
CA LYS A 97 7.69 -5.68 -12.09
C LYS A 97 7.60 -4.18 -12.36
N THR A 98 8.39 -3.70 -13.33
CA THR A 98 8.38 -2.30 -13.72
C THR A 98 6.99 -1.92 -14.24
N PRO A 99 6.34 -0.90 -13.66
CA PRO A 99 5.04 -0.45 -14.13
C PRO A 99 5.20 0.29 -15.47
N GLU A 100 4.27 0.06 -16.39
CA GLU A 100 4.28 0.67 -17.71
C GLU A 100 3.76 2.11 -17.61
N ARG A 101 4.47 3.06 -18.23
CA ARG A 101 4.01 4.45 -18.31
C ARG A 101 2.87 4.56 -19.31
N VAL A 102 1.78 5.18 -18.90
CA VAL A 102 0.59 5.40 -19.73
C VAL A 102 0.18 6.86 -19.75
N ALA A 103 -0.66 7.25 -20.70
CA ALA A 103 -1.24 8.58 -20.71
C ALA A 103 -2.12 8.79 -19.46
N CYS A 104 -1.96 9.92 -18.79
CA CYS A 104 -2.82 10.28 -17.68
C CYS A 104 -4.25 10.57 -18.17
N PRO A 105 -5.28 10.01 -17.53
CA PRO A 105 -6.66 10.22 -17.94
C PRO A 105 -7.18 11.58 -17.48
N GLY A 106 -8.06 12.17 -18.28
CA GLY A 106 -8.78 13.41 -17.97
C GLY A 106 -8.34 14.62 -18.80
N PRO A 107 -9.03 15.76 -18.66
CA PRO A 107 -8.61 17.00 -19.30
C PRO A 107 -7.32 17.51 -18.66
N HIS A 108 -6.37 17.90 -19.51
CA HIS A 108 -5.12 18.52 -19.08
C HIS A 108 -5.29 20.05 -19.09
N PRO A 109 -4.86 20.78 -18.05
CA PRO A 109 -4.80 22.25 -18.13
C PRO A 109 -3.82 22.70 -19.21
N GLU A 110 -3.97 23.92 -19.75
CA GLU A 110 -3.10 24.43 -20.83
C GLU A 110 -1.61 24.43 -20.47
N ASN A 111 -1.27 24.57 -19.18
CA ASN A 111 0.11 24.54 -18.68
C ASN A 111 0.51 23.15 -18.14
N TYR A 112 -0.15 22.08 -18.60
CA TYR A 112 0.20 20.73 -18.22
C TYR A 112 1.55 20.33 -18.81
N ASP A 113 2.49 20.00 -17.94
CA ASP A 113 3.74 19.36 -18.33
C ASP A 113 3.58 17.83 -18.21
N PRO A 114 3.50 17.09 -19.34
CA PRO A 114 3.39 15.63 -19.33
C PRO A 114 4.62 14.92 -18.80
N GLU A 115 5.77 15.59 -18.67
CA GLU A 115 6.96 15.02 -18.05
C GLU A 115 6.92 15.15 -16.53
N SER A 116 6.24 16.17 -16.01
CA SER A 116 6.07 16.37 -14.57
C SER A 116 5.13 15.32 -13.95
N GLU A 117 4.03 14.98 -14.62
CA GLU A 117 3.09 13.97 -14.12
C GLU A 117 3.38 12.56 -14.67
N GLY A 118 3.32 11.56 -13.80
CA GLY A 118 3.52 10.15 -14.18
C GLY A 118 2.29 9.31 -13.89
N CYS A 119 1.63 8.80 -14.93
CA CYS A 119 0.65 7.74 -14.79
C CYS A 119 1.23 6.40 -15.22
N PHE A 120 0.94 5.37 -14.43
CA PHE A 120 1.49 4.04 -14.65
C PHE A 120 0.44 2.96 -14.43
N THR A 121 0.59 1.86 -15.15
CA THR A 121 -0.21 0.65 -14.95
C THR A 121 0.70 -0.54 -14.73
N LEU A 122 0.31 -1.43 -13.83
CA LEU A 122 0.99 -2.70 -13.63
C LEU A 122 -0.04 -3.83 -13.61
N ALA A 123 0.11 -4.79 -14.51
CA ALA A 123 -0.61 -6.05 -14.47
C ALA A 123 0.32 -7.14 -13.91
N HIS A 124 -0.20 -7.94 -12.97
CA HIS A 124 0.50 -9.08 -12.43
C HIS A 124 0.20 -10.33 -13.27
N ASP A 125 1.24 -11.03 -13.72
CA ASP A 125 1.11 -12.14 -14.65
C ASP A 125 0.46 -13.39 -14.02
N ALA A 126 0.53 -13.52 -12.69
CA ALA A 126 -0.04 -14.63 -11.94
C ALA A 126 -1.09 -14.16 -10.91
N PRO A 127 -2.33 -14.70 -10.97
CA PRO A 127 -3.31 -14.53 -9.91
C PRO A 127 -2.75 -15.01 -8.58
N GLN A 128 -2.95 -14.22 -7.52
CA GLN A 128 -2.65 -14.64 -6.15
C GLN A 128 -3.89 -14.43 -5.30
N PRO A 129 -4.41 -15.47 -4.63
CA PRO A 129 -5.58 -15.33 -3.76
C PRO A 129 -5.37 -14.23 -2.72
N GLY A 130 -6.36 -13.34 -2.58
CA GLY A 130 -6.30 -12.23 -1.62
C GLY A 130 -5.33 -11.10 -1.99
N ARG A 131 -4.87 -11.01 -3.24
CA ARG A 131 -4.04 -9.91 -3.75
C ARG A 131 -4.63 -9.33 -5.03
N ALA A 132 -4.30 -8.07 -5.31
CA ALA A 132 -4.68 -7.43 -6.55
C ALA A 132 -4.13 -8.20 -7.78
N ALA A 133 -4.88 -8.18 -8.87
CA ALA A 133 -4.46 -8.63 -10.19
C ALA A 133 -3.66 -7.53 -10.92
N GLY A 134 -3.89 -6.27 -10.60
CA GLY A 134 -3.10 -5.15 -11.10
C GLY A 134 -3.37 -3.86 -10.35
N LEU A 135 -2.70 -2.80 -10.77
CA LEU A 135 -2.84 -1.49 -10.19
C LEU A 135 -2.60 -0.36 -11.21
N ARG A 136 -3.17 0.80 -10.89
CA ARG A 136 -2.94 2.07 -11.58
C ARG A 136 -2.35 3.07 -10.59
N LEU A 137 -1.30 3.77 -11.01
CA LEU A 137 -0.64 4.83 -10.26
C LEU A 137 -0.80 6.15 -10.99
N ARG A 138 -0.93 7.21 -10.20
CA ARG A 138 -0.77 8.60 -10.64
C ARG A 138 0.14 9.28 -9.65
N ILE A 139 1.25 9.81 -10.14
CA ILE A 139 2.26 10.54 -9.39
C ILE A 139 2.24 11.97 -9.89
N THR A 140 1.87 12.90 -9.01
CA THR A 140 1.73 14.32 -9.32
C THR A 140 2.73 15.09 -8.46
N PRO A 141 3.72 15.77 -9.05
CA PRO A 141 4.58 16.67 -8.30
C PRO A 141 3.74 17.77 -7.66
N GLU A 142 4.06 18.10 -6.42
CA GLU A 142 3.48 19.24 -5.73
C GLU A 142 4.52 20.37 -5.66
N VAL A 143 4.08 21.59 -5.31
CA VAL A 143 5.00 22.70 -5.07
C VAL A 143 5.92 22.35 -3.90
N GLY A 144 7.24 22.35 -4.14
CA GLY A 144 8.25 21.98 -3.15
C GLY A 144 9.00 20.71 -3.55
N THR A 145 9.33 19.86 -2.58
CA THR A 145 10.09 18.62 -2.78
C THR A 145 9.21 17.37 -2.80
N THR A 146 7.89 17.53 -2.72
CA THR A 146 6.96 16.42 -2.50
C THR A 146 6.26 15.99 -3.78
N ALA A 147 5.91 14.71 -3.86
CA ALA A 147 5.02 14.17 -4.87
C ALA A 147 3.81 13.54 -4.17
N LYS A 148 2.63 13.82 -4.72
CA LYS A 148 1.39 13.14 -4.34
C LYS A 148 1.24 11.89 -5.18
N VAL A 149 1.08 10.76 -4.51
CA VAL A 149 0.78 9.47 -5.13
C VAL A 149 -0.68 9.16 -4.91
N ARG A 150 -1.38 8.76 -5.98
CA ARG A 150 -2.69 8.13 -5.93
C ARG A 150 -2.59 6.77 -6.59
N PHE A 151 -3.18 5.76 -5.97
CA PHE A 151 -3.23 4.42 -6.54
C PHE A 151 -4.60 3.80 -6.40
N ASP A 152 -4.91 2.90 -7.34
CA ASP A 152 -6.10 2.06 -7.39
C ASP A 152 -5.64 0.64 -7.75
N ALA A 153 -6.01 -0.36 -6.96
CA ALA A 153 -5.65 -1.76 -7.21
C ALA A 153 -6.84 -2.71 -7.03
N SER A 154 -6.91 -3.72 -7.89
CA SER A 154 -7.98 -4.73 -7.96
C SER A 154 -7.44 -6.06 -8.44
#